data_AF-A0A7V1I4D9-F1
#
_entry.id   AF-A0A7V1I4D9-F1
#
_cell.length_a   1.000
_cell.length_b   1.000
_cell.length_c   1.000
_cell.angle_alpha   90.00
_cell.angle_beta   90.00
_cell.angle_gamma   90.00
#
_symmetry.space_group_name_H-M   'P 1'
#
loop_
_entity.id
_entity.type
_entity.pdbx_description
1 polymer ?
#
loop_
_entity_poly.entity_id
_entity_poly.type
_entity_poly.pdbx_seq_one_letter_code
_entity_poly.pdbx_strand_id
1 'polypeptide(L)'
;VARVAAGAVAQRVLDTAGMKIYAYTVALGGIYAQECDLDFVEQNLLFCCDKSVYPKMEQRILEVKKEGDSLGGIVEVRVKNCPCGLGEPVFDKLDAELAKALMSIGAVKGVEIGAGFKVADMLGSECNDEITPQGFASNNAGGILAGISNGDEIIVRAAVKPISSIEKEQRTITQEGDPTTISVKGRHDISAIPRIVPVCAAMVRLVLADHLLRQRMIGEKA
;
A
#
# COMPACT_ATOMS: atom_id res chain seq x y z
N VAL A 1 -15.33 4.28 -1.72
CA VAL A 1 -16.14 4.85 -0.61
C VAL A 1 -16.47 3.80 0.44
N ALA A 2 -17.24 2.75 0.14
CA ALA A 2 -17.64 1.74 1.14
C ALA A 2 -16.46 1.11 1.92
N ARG A 3 -15.36 0.75 1.23
CA ARG A 3 -14.12 0.26 1.87
C ARG A 3 -13.57 1.23 2.93
N VAL A 4 -13.54 2.52 2.62
CA VAL A 4 -13.03 3.56 3.54
C VAL A 4 -13.95 3.74 4.74
N ALA A 5 -15.27 3.74 4.53
CA ALA A 5 -16.25 3.80 5.63
C ALA A 5 -16.11 2.60 6.57
N ALA A 6 -16.01 1.38 6.03
CA ALA A 6 -15.78 0.17 6.82
C ALA A 6 -14.41 0.20 7.53
N GLY A 7 -13.38 0.72 6.86
CA GLY A 7 -12.05 0.92 7.46
C GLY A 7 -12.06 1.86 8.67
N ALA A 8 -12.93 2.87 8.71
CA ALA A 8 -13.09 3.74 9.88
C ALA A 8 -13.69 2.99 11.08
N VAL A 9 -14.64 2.07 10.83
CA VAL A 9 -15.18 1.18 11.87
C VAL A 9 -14.11 0.20 12.34
N ALA A 10 -13.36 -0.39 11.41
CA ALA A 10 -12.24 -1.28 11.73
C ALA A 10 -11.17 -0.58 12.58
N GLN A 11 -10.86 0.69 12.28
CA GLN A 11 -9.93 1.48 13.10
C GLN A 11 -10.37 1.53 14.57
N ARG A 12 -11.67 1.68 14.87
CA ARG A 12 -12.17 1.69 16.25
C ARG A 12 -11.94 0.37 16.99
N VAL A 13 -11.97 -0.75 16.28
CA VAL A 13 -11.59 -2.05 16.85
C VAL A 13 -10.08 -2.10 17.11
N LEU A 14 -9.28 -1.65 16.14
CA LEU A 14 -7.81 -1.64 16.23
C LEU A 14 -7.26 -0.70 17.31
N ASP A 15 -7.97 0.41 17.58
CA ASP A 15 -7.64 1.35 18.66
C ASP A 15 -7.60 0.63 20.03
N THR A 16 -8.41 -0.41 20.24
CA THR A 16 -8.41 -1.22 21.47
C THR A 16 -7.14 -2.06 21.65
N ALA A 17 -6.35 -2.24 20.58
CA ALA A 17 -5.04 -2.90 20.61
C ALA A 17 -3.88 -1.89 20.44
N GLY A 18 -4.16 -0.58 20.44
CA GLY A 18 -3.14 0.47 20.35
C GLY A 18 -2.47 0.62 18.98
N MET A 19 -2.98 -0.03 17.93
CA MET A 19 -2.38 0.00 16.59
C MET A 19 -2.57 1.35 15.91
N LYS A 20 -1.50 1.84 15.26
CA LYS A 20 -1.54 3.08 14.47
C LYS A 20 -1.21 2.80 13.01
N ILE A 21 -2.09 3.18 12.10
CA ILE A 21 -1.98 2.89 10.67
C ILE A 21 -1.75 4.19 9.90
N TYR A 22 -0.64 4.28 9.19
CA TYR A 22 -0.25 5.39 8.32
C TYR A 22 -0.24 4.90 6.86
N ALA A 23 -0.67 5.74 5.93
CA ALA A 23 -0.55 5.45 4.50
C ALA A 23 -0.16 6.70 3.74
N TYR A 24 0.78 6.56 2.82
CA TYR A 24 1.33 7.68 2.07
C TYR A 24 1.95 7.23 0.74
N THR A 25 2.20 8.21 -0.12
CA THR A 25 2.81 8.02 -1.43
C THR A 25 4.33 8.01 -1.29
N VAL A 26 4.96 6.90 -1.68
CA VAL A 26 6.43 6.77 -1.73
C VAL A 26 6.98 6.90 -3.15
N ALA A 27 6.14 6.73 -4.17
CA ALA A 27 6.52 7.02 -5.54
C ALA A 27 5.35 7.52 -6.38
N LEU A 28 5.60 8.44 -7.30
CA LEU A 28 4.61 8.90 -8.29
C LEU A 28 5.32 9.23 -9.60
N GLY A 29 4.86 8.61 -10.69
CA GLY A 29 5.37 8.89 -12.05
C GLY A 29 6.88 8.74 -12.22
N GLY A 30 7.49 7.79 -11.50
CA GLY A 30 8.93 7.53 -11.52
C GLY A 30 9.77 8.36 -10.55
N ILE A 31 9.15 9.26 -9.78
CA ILE A 31 9.81 10.04 -8.73
C ILE A 31 9.59 9.31 -7.41
N TYR A 32 10.67 8.98 -6.70
CA TYR A 32 10.64 8.26 -5.44
C TYR A 32 11.00 9.18 -4.27
N ALA A 33 10.28 9.05 -3.17
CA ALA A 33 10.65 9.64 -1.89
C ALA A 33 12.03 9.13 -1.46
N GLN A 34 12.83 10.02 -0.90
CA GLN A 34 14.15 9.72 -0.35
C GLN A 34 14.12 9.70 1.17
N GLU A 35 13.29 10.57 1.75
CA GLU A 35 13.05 10.66 3.19
C GLU A 35 11.55 10.49 3.48
N CYS A 36 11.19 10.33 4.75
CA CYS A 36 9.79 10.18 5.14
C CYS A 36 9.51 10.97 6.42
N ASP A 37 8.77 12.05 6.27
CA ASP A 37 8.19 12.87 7.33
C ASP A 37 6.68 12.59 7.40
N LEU A 38 6.27 11.82 8.41
CA LEU A 38 4.86 11.44 8.59
C LEU A 38 3.96 12.65 8.89
N ASP A 39 4.49 13.70 9.49
CA ASP A 39 3.71 14.90 9.82
C ASP A 39 3.33 15.68 8.55
N PHE A 40 4.09 15.50 7.47
CA PHE A 40 3.84 16.15 6.18
C PHE A 40 2.77 15.47 5.33
N VAL A 41 2.49 14.18 5.58
CA VAL A 41 1.62 13.35 4.74
C VAL A 41 0.23 13.98 4.56
N GLU A 42 -0.39 14.45 5.64
CA GLU A 42 -1.73 15.05 5.57
C GLU A 42 -1.73 16.54 5.19
N GLN A 43 -0.55 17.15 5.01
CA GLN A 43 -0.40 18.56 4.68
C GLN A 43 -0.42 18.82 3.16
N ASN A 44 -0.50 17.77 2.34
CA ASN A 44 -0.46 17.88 0.89
C ASN A 44 -1.45 16.94 0.19
N LEU A 45 -1.84 17.30 -1.04
CA LEU A 45 -2.89 16.58 -1.78
C LEU A 45 -2.44 15.21 -2.33
N LEU A 46 -1.13 14.95 -2.38
CA LEU A 46 -0.58 13.71 -2.89
C LEU A 46 -0.34 12.67 -1.79
N PHE A 47 -0.59 13.02 -0.52
CA PHE A 47 -0.17 12.24 0.64
C PHE A 47 1.32 11.87 0.57
N CYS A 48 2.15 12.74 -0.01
CA CYS A 48 3.59 12.52 -0.09
C CYS A 48 4.21 12.69 1.31
N CYS A 49 5.11 11.79 1.69
CA CYS A 49 5.84 11.91 2.95
C CYS A 49 7.13 12.72 2.85
N ASP A 50 7.53 13.19 1.66
CA ASP A 50 8.82 13.83 1.43
C ASP A 50 8.64 15.24 0.87
N LYS A 51 8.93 16.23 1.72
CA LYS A 51 8.83 17.67 1.40
C LYS A 51 9.71 18.07 0.21
N SER A 52 10.87 17.41 0.05
CA SER A 52 11.86 17.77 -0.97
C SER A 52 11.47 17.30 -2.37
N VAL A 53 10.74 16.19 -2.47
CA VAL A 53 10.29 15.61 -3.75
C VAL A 53 8.88 16.00 -4.13
N TYR A 54 8.05 16.45 -3.17
CA TYR A 54 6.66 16.84 -3.42
C TYR A 54 6.50 17.82 -4.61
N PRO A 55 7.26 18.93 -4.71
CA PRO A 55 7.15 19.83 -5.86
C PRO A 55 7.51 19.17 -7.19
N LYS A 56 8.42 18.19 -7.18
CA LYS A 56 8.81 17.44 -8.39
C LYS A 56 7.67 16.52 -8.84
N MET A 57 6.96 15.88 -7.91
CA MET A 57 5.78 15.07 -8.21
C MET A 57 4.65 15.93 -8.81
N GLU A 58 4.39 17.11 -8.25
CA GLU A 58 3.40 18.05 -8.81
C GLU A 58 3.77 18.48 -10.22
N GLN A 59 5.02 18.86 -10.43
CA GLN A 59 5.52 19.25 -11.75
C GLN A 59 5.38 18.11 -12.76
N ARG A 60 5.70 16.87 -12.36
CA ARG A 60 5.54 15.69 -13.21
C ARG A 60 4.09 15.43 -13.59
N ILE A 61 3.15 15.63 -12.68
CA ILE A 61 1.70 15.54 -12.97
C ILE A 61 1.30 16.58 -14.01
N LEU A 62 1.77 17.83 -13.88
CA LEU A 62 1.45 18.89 -14.83
C LEU A 62 2.02 18.63 -16.24
N GLU A 63 3.23 18.10 -16.32
CA GLU A 63 3.86 17.70 -17.58
C GLU A 63 3.05 16.62 -18.29
N VAL A 64 2.78 15.51 -17.59
CA VAL A 64 2.06 14.37 -18.18
C VAL A 64 0.61 14.72 -18.51
N LYS A 65 -0.01 15.63 -17.75
CA LYS A 65 -1.32 16.20 -18.08
C LYS A 65 -1.32 16.93 -19.41
N LYS A 66 -0.28 17.73 -19.71
CA LYS A 66 -0.17 18.45 -20.99
C LYS A 66 0.02 17.50 -22.17
N GLU A 67 0.62 16.34 -21.92
CA GLU A 67 0.76 15.27 -22.91
C GLU A 67 -0.54 14.48 -23.15
N GLY A 68 -1.57 14.67 -22.31
CA GLY A 68 -2.83 13.93 -22.40
C GLY A 68 -2.70 12.47 -21.93
N ASP A 69 -1.80 12.19 -20.99
CA ASP A 69 -1.48 10.85 -20.47
C ASP A 69 -1.68 10.76 -18.94
N SER A 70 -1.31 9.64 -18.32
CA SER A 70 -1.49 9.39 -16.88
C SER A 70 -0.27 8.77 -16.20
N LEU A 71 -0.28 8.77 -14.87
CA LEU A 71 0.82 8.33 -14.01
C LEU A 71 0.36 7.29 -12.99
N GLY A 72 1.18 6.26 -12.83
CA GLY A 72 1.12 5.33 -11.71
C GLY A 72 1.95 5.80 -10.52
N GLY A 73 2.11 4.91 -9.54
CA GLY A 73 2.92 5.17 -8.37
C GLY A 73 2.91 4.02 -7.38
N ILE A 74 3.45 4.27 -6.19
CA ILE A 74 3.52 3.30 -5.10
C ILE A 74 3.00 3.95 -3.82
N VAL A 75 2.07 3.26 -3.17
CA VAL A 75 1.57 3.61 -1.84
C VAL A 75 2.20 2.68 -0.82
N GLU A 76 2.75 3.24 0.26
CA GLU A 76 3.19 2.48 1.43
C GLU A 76 2.17 2.63 2.55
N VAL A 77 1.85 1.53 3.22
CA VAL A 77 1.06 1.50 4.45
C VAL A 77 1.93 0.92 5.54
N ARG A 78 2.00 1.62 6.68
CA ARG A 78 2.73 1.20 7.87
C ARG A 78 1.82 1.04 9.06
N VAL A 79 2.05 -0.01 9.84
CA VAL A 79 1.27 -0.32 11.04
C VAL A 79 2.22 -0.40 12.22
N LYS A 80 2.09 0.55 13.15
CA LYS A 80 2.83 0.54 14.41
C LYS A 80 2.02 -0.13 15.50
N ASN A 81 2.72 -0.72 16.47
CA ASN A 81 2.16 -1.39 17.65
C ASN A 81 1.21 -2.55 17.30
N CYS A 82 1.49 -3.28 16.21
CA CYS A 82 0.78 -4.53 15.96
C CYS A 82 1.25 -5.57 16.99
N PRO A 83 0.35 -6.20 17.77
CA PRO A 83 0.74 -7.28 18.67
C PRO A 83 1.31 -8.45 17.88
N CYS A 84 2.20 -9.23 18.50
CA CYS A 84 2.73 -10.46 17.91
C CYS A 84 1.62 -11.52 17.79
N GLY A 85 1.70 -12.36 16.76
CA GLY A 85 0.85 -13.53 16.61
C GLY A 85 -0.48 -13.32 15.87
N LEU A 86 -0.71 -12.16 15.24
CA LEU A 86 -1.84 -11.99 14.33
C LEU A 86 -1.56 -12.67 13.00
N GLY A 87 -2.47 -13.50 12.53
CA GLY A 87 -2.33 -14.25 11.28
C GLY A 87 -2.70 -15.72 11.49
N GLU A 88 -2.57 -16.51 10.44
CA GLU A 88 -2.68 -17.97 10.47
C GLU A 88 -1.45 -18.56 9.75
N PRO A 89 -0.76 -19.57 10.29
CA PRO A 89 0.53 -20.01 9.72
C PRO A 89 0.45 -20.73 8.37
N VAL A 90 -0.75 -21.07 7.85
CA VAL A 90 -0.87 -21.95 6.67
C VAL A 90 -1.64 -21.29 5.53
N PHE A 91 -2.96 -21.12 5.66
CA PHE A 91 -3.84 -20.72 4.55
C PHE A 91 -4.15 -19.23 4.55
N ASP A 92 -4.61 -18.70 5.69
CA ASP A 92 -4.91 -17.28 5.88
C ASP A 92 -3.72 -16.55 6.51
N LYS A 93 -2.53 -16.69 5.89
CA LYS A 93 -1.35 -15.93 6.34
C LYS A 93 -1.60 -14.43 6.26
N LEU A 94 -1.12 -13.70 7.25
CA LEU A 94 -1.38 -12.26 7.36
C LEU A 94 -0.88 -11.49 6.13
N ASP A 95 0.33 -11.79 5.66
CA ASP A 95 0.90 -11.23 4.44
C ASP A 95 0.08 -11.58 3.19
N ALA A 96 -0.41 -12.81 3.08
CA ALA A 96 -1.26 -13.25 1.98
C ALA A 96 -2.61 -12.51 1.96
N GLU A 97 -3.29 -12.36 3.11
CA GLU A 97 -4.56 -11.63 3.19
C GLU A 97 -4.36 -10.13 2.99
N LEU A 98 -3.28 -9.53 3.49
CA LEU A 98 -2.92 -8.14 3.17
C LEU A 98 -2.64 -7.95 1.67
N ALA A 99 -1.91 -8.89 1.06
CA ALA A 99 -1.64 -8.87 -0.38
C ALA A 99 -2.92 -8.96 -1.20
N LYS A 100 -3.81 -9.91 -0.89
CA LYS A 100 -5.14 -10.05 -1.50
C LYS A 100 -5.97 -8.78 -1.33
N ALA A 101 -6.02 -8.23 -0.12
CA ALA A 101 -6.80 -7.05 0.18
C ALA A 101 -6.36 -5.83 -0.65
N LEU A 102 -5.05 -5.60 -0.76
CA LEU A 102 -4.49 -4.52 -1.57
C LEU A 102 -4.59 -4.80 -3.07
N MET A 103 -4.31 -6.03 -3.52
CA MET A 103 -4.44 -6.43 -4.93
C MET A 103 -5.89 -6.36 -5.42
N SER A 104 -6.87 -6.47 -4.52
CA SER A 104 -8.30 -6.27 -4.84
C SER A 104 -8.69 -4.81 -5.12
N ILE A 105 -7.77 -3.85 -4.93
CA ILE A 105 -7.99 -2.44 -5.24
C ILE A 105 -7.80 -2.22 -6.74
N GLY A 106 -8.75 -1.53 -7.37
CA GLY A 106 -8.64 -1.16 -8.79
C GLY A 106 -7.30 -0.46 -9.07
N ALA A 107 -6.68 -0.83 -10.18
CA ALA A 107 -5.36 -0.37 -10.62
C ALA A 107 -4.14 -0.86 -9.83
N VAL A 108 -4.28 -1.57 -8.70
CA VAL A 108 -3.14 -2.25 -8.07
C VAL A 108 -2.70 -3.44 -8.95
N LYS A 109 -1.38 -3.60 -9.11
CA LYS A 109 -0.75 -4.65 -9.93
C LYS A 109 0.42 -5.37 -9.26
N GLY A 110 0.87 -4.88 -8.11
CA GLY A 110 1.90 -5.52 -7.31
C GLY A 110 1.69 -5.17 -5.84
N VAL A 111 1.97 -6.12 -4.96
CA VAL A 111 2.02 -5.91 -3.52
C VAL A 111 3.30 -6.53 -3.00
N GLU A 112 3.97 -5.84 -2.10
CA GLU A 112 5.19 -6.31 -1.46
C GLU A 112 5.17 -6.01 0.04
N ILE A 113 5.83 -6.87 0.83
CA ILE A 113 5.89 -6.81 2.30
C ILE A 113 7.35 -6.59 2.71
N GLY A 114 7.61 -5.72 3.68
CA GLY A 114 8.96 -5.49 4.22
C GLY A 114 9.95 -4.96 3.21
N ALA A 115 11.08 -5.64 3.03
CA ALA A 115 12.06 -5.37 1.98
C ALA A 115 11.51 -5.63 0.57
N GLY A 116 10.39 -6.38 0.46
CA GLY A 116 9.62 -6.54 -0.76
C GLY A 116 10.39 -7.31 -1.83
N PHE A 117 10.32 -6.86 -3.09
CA PHE A 117 11.01 -7.55 -4.18
C PHE A 117 12.54 -7.58 -4.03
N LYS A 118 13.14 -6.70 -3.21
CA LYS A 118 14.59 -6.68 -2.97
C LYS A 118 15.10 -7.96 -2.32
N VAL A 119 14.27 -8.73 -1.62
CA VAL A 119 14.68 -9.99 -0.98
C VAL A 119 15.19 -11.01 -2.00
N ALA A 120 14.78 -10.90 -3.27
CA ALA A 120 15.25 -11.79 -4.34
C ALA A 120 16.74 -11.58 -4.67
N ASP A 121 17.29 -10.41 -4.36
CA ASP A 121 18.68 -10.04 -4.62
C ASP A 121 19.58 -10.21 -3.38
N MET A 122 19.00 -10.54 -2.22
CA MET A 122 19.72 -10.60 -0.93
C MET A 122 20.25 -12.00 -0.64
N LEU A 123 21.40 -12.07 0.03
CA LEU A 123 21.85 -13.31 0.67
C LEU A 123 21.03 -13.58 1.93
N GLY A 124 20.91 -14.84 2.34
CA GLY A 124 20.22 -15.20 3.58
C GLY A 124 20.79 -14.49 4.81
N SER A 125 22.11 -14.31 4.88
CA SER A 125 22.77 -13.56 5.97
C SER A 125 22.42 -12.07 6.01
N GLU A 126 21.96 -11.50 4.89
CA GLU A 126 21.55 -10.10 4.79
C GLU A 126 20.04 -9.95 5.01
N CYS A 127 19.26 -10.94 4.61
CA CYS A 127 17.80 -10.93 4.70
C CYS A 127 17.28 -11.35 6.08
N ASN A 128 18.01 -12.20 6.79
CA ASN A 128 17.60 -12.68 8.10
C ASN A 128 17.52 -11.53 9.12
N ASP A 129 16.35 -11.33 9.71
CA ASP A 129 16.17 -10.41 10.83
C ASP A 129 16.63 -11.10 12.13
N GLU A 130 17.81 -10.73 12.63
CA GLU A 130 18.39 -11.34 13.83
C GLU A 130 17.55 -11.04 15.08
N ILE A 131 17.33 -12.03 15.93
CA ILE A 131 16.63 -11.86 17.21
C ILE A 131 17.65 -11.49 18.30
N THR A 132 17.42 -10.36 18.95
CA THR A 132 18.21 -9.86 20.09
C THR A 132 17.34 -9.82 21.36
N PRO A 133 17.92 -9.64 22.56
CA PRO A 133 17.14 -9.44 23.78
C PRO A 133 16.20 -8.22 23.76
N GLN A 134 16.39 -7.29 22.82
CA GLN A 134 15.57 -6.09 22.63
C GLN A 134 14.50 -6.24 21.54
N GLY A 135 14.47 -7.36 20.81
CA GLY A 135 13.63 -7.58 19.63
C GLY A 135 14.46 -7.89 18.38
N PHE A 136 13.85 -7.78 17.19
CA PHE A 136 14.57 -7.98 15.94
C PHE A 136 15.55 -6.82 15.67
N ALA A 137 16.74 -7.14 15.15
CA ALA A 137 17.78 -6.15 14.84
C ALA A 137 17.48 -5.34 13.55
N SER A 138 16.65 -5.90 12.67
CA SER A 138 16.20 -5.32 11.40
C SER A 138 14.76 -5.75 11.11
N ASN A 139 14.17 -5.21 10.04
CA ASN A 139 12.79 -5.51 9.66
C ASN A 139 12.64 -5.75 8.14
N ASN A 140 13.47 -6.64 7.60
CA ASN A 140 13.37 -7.09 6.21
C ASN A 140 12.07 -7.87 5.96
N ALA A 141 11.59 -8.60 6.97
CA ALA A 141 10.32 -9.32 6.96
C ALA A 141 9.08 -8.41 6.94
N GLY A 142 9.24 -7.12 7.29
CA GLY A 142 8.14 -6.15 7.26
C GLY A 142 7.05 -6.42 8.28
N GLY A 143 7.43 -6.81 9.50
CA GLY A 143 6.54 -7.05 10.62
C GLY A 143 5.81 -8.39 10.58
N ILE A 144 6.06 -9.23 9.56
CA ILE A 144 5.37 -10.51 9.35
C ILE A 144 6.39 -11.61 9.10
N LEU A 145 6.48 -12.57 10.01
CA LEU A 145 7.38 -13.72 9.90
C LEU A 145 6.55 -15.00 9.89
N ALA A 146 6.79 -15.85 8.89
CA ALA A 146 6.06 -17.12 8.71
C ALA A 146 4.52 -16.97 8.67
N GLY A 147 4.01 -15.83 8.20
CA GLY A 147 2.58 -15.56 8.04
C GLY A 147 1.87 -15.01 9.28
N ILE A 148 2.61 -14.71 10.36
CA ILE A 148 2.09 -14.05 11.56
C ILE A 148 2.86 -12.77 11.87
N SER A 149 2.22 -11.81 12.54
CA SER A 149 2.89 -10.59 12.99
C SER A 149 3.98 -10.91 14.02
N ASN A 150 5.16 -10.31 13.89
CA ASN A 150 6.30 -10.55 14.78
C ASN A 150 6.45 -9.47 15.88
N GLY A 151 5.69 -8.38 15.82
CA GLY A 151 5.73 -7.25 16.76
C GLY A 151 6.40 -5.99 16.22
N ASP A 152 7.17 -6.10 15.14
CA ASP A 152 7.73 -4.95 14.44
C ASP A 152 6.66 -4.20 13.64
N GLU A 153 7.05 -3.05 13.10
CA GLU A 153 6.21 -2.29 12.18
C GLU A 153 5.85 -3.15 10.95
N ILE A 154 4.56 -3.32 10.68
CA ILE A 154 4.14 -3.96 9.42
C ILE A 154 4.32 -2.95 8.31
N ILE A 155 5.06 -3.33 7.27
CA ILE A 155 5.33 -2.49 6.10
C ILE A 155 4.79 -3.21 4.87
N VAL A 156 3.82 -2.59 4.19
CA VAL A 156 3.27 -3.11 2.95
C VAL A 156 3.21 -2.02 1.89
N ARG A 157 3.60 -2.33 0.66
CA ARG A 157 3.56 -1.41 -0.48
C ARG A 157 2.69 -1.96 -1.60
N ALA A 158 1.92 -1.08 -2.24
CA ALA A 158 1.05 -1.38 -3.37
C ALA A 158 1.49 -0.59 -4.60
N ALA A 159 1.85 -1.29 -5.68
CA ALA A 159 2.17 -0.71 -6.97
C ALA A 159 0.87 -0.47 -7.76
N VAL A 160 0.62 0.78 -8.12
CA VAL A 160 -0.59 1.24 -8.82
C VAL A 160 -0.23 1.61 -10.26
N LYS A 161 -0.90 0.98 -11.22
CA LYS A 161 -0.72 1.30 -12.64
C LYS A 161 -1.27 2.70 -13.01
N PRO A 162 -0.79 3.32 -14.09
CA PRO A 162 -1.44 4.48 -14.68
C PRO A 162 -2.91 4.24 -15.04
N ILE A 163 -3.71 5.31 -15.07
CA ILE A 163 -5.13 5.26 -15.41
C ILE A 163 -5.27 4.99 -16.91
N SER A 164 -6.16 4.06 -17.28
CA SER A 164 -6.30 3.66 -18.69
C SER A 164 -7.03 4.69 -19.57
N SER A 165 -7.91 5.50 -18.97
CA SER A 165 -8.65 6.57 -19.65
C SER A 165 -7.77 7.79 -19.83
N ILE A 166 -7.20 7.96 -21.02
CA ILE A 166 -6.29 9.05 -21.39
C ILE A 166 -6.72 9.70 -22.71
N GLU A 167 -6.24 10.92 -22.96
CA GLU A 167 -6.57 11.68 -24.16
C GLU A 167 -5.78 11.21 -25.39
N LYS A 168 -4.57 10.66 -25.19
CA LYS A 168 -3.79 10.05 -26.27
C LYS A 168 -4.60 8.95 -26.98
N GLU A 169 -4.63 9.00 -28.30
CA GLU A 169 -5.31 8.00 -29.12
C GLU A 169 -4.62 6.63 -28.97
N GLN A 170 -5.43 5.60 -28.72
CA GLN A 170 -4.96 4.23 -28.56
C GLN A 170 -5.72 3.29 -29.50
N ARG A 171 -5.05 2.22 -29.94
CA ARG A 171 -5.66 1.16 -30.74
C ARG A 171 -6.47 0.24 -29.84
N THR A 172 -7.65 -0.15 -30.30
CA THR A 172 -8.54 -1.08 -29.60
C THR A 172 -9.40 -1.83 -30.63
N ILE A 173 -10.43 -2.54 -30.17
CA ILE A 173 -11.39 -3.25 -31.01
C ILE A 173 -12.84 -2.90 -30.60
N THR A 174 -13.79 -3.06 -31.52
CA THR A 174 -15.23 -3.02 -31.20
C THR A 174 -15.68 -4.32 -30.52
N GLN A 175 -16.96 -4.41 -30.14
CA GLN A 175 -17.52 -5.65 -29.56
C GLN A 175 -17.55 -6.80 -30.58
N GLU A 176 -17.60 -6.47 -31.87
CA GLU A 176 -17.56 -7.39 -33.00
C GLU A 176 -16.12 -7.86 -33.34
N GLY A 177 -15.10 -7.25 -32.71
CA GLY A 177 -13.70 -7.60 -32.90
C GLY A 177 -12.98 -6.76 -33.97
N ASP A 178 -13.64 -5.77 -34.56
CA ASP A 178 -13.05 -4.95 -35.61
C ASP A 178 -12.05 -3.92 -35.05
N PRO A 179 -10.85 -3.76 -35.64
CA PRO A 179 -9.88 -2.76 -35.21
C PRO A 179 -10.42 -1.34 -35.27
N THR A 180 -10.23 -0.57 -34.19
CA THR A 180 -10.62 0.84 -34.11
C THR A 180 -9.67 1.62 -33.20
N THR A 181 -9.94 2.91 -32.98
CA THR A 181 -9.21 3.73 -32.02
C THR A 181 -10.12 4.27 -30.93
N ILE A 182 -9.54 4.59 -29.78
CA ILE A 182 -10.22 5.22 -28.64
C ILE A 182 -9.36 6.34 -28.06
N SER A 183 -10.02 7.45 -27.72
CA SER A 183 -9.44 8.60 -27.00
C SER A 183 -10.50 9.09 -26.01
N VAL A 184 -10.15 9.16 -24.72
CA VAL A 184 -11.09 9.52 -23.66
C VAL A 184 -10.82 10.95 -23.24
N LYS A 185 -11.65 11.88 -23.71
CA LYS A 185 -11.52 13.32 -23.42
C LYS A 185 -12.31 13.71 -22.17
N GLY A 186 -11.92 14.81 -21.53
CA GLY A 186 -12.65 15.39 -20.39
C GLY A 186 -11.84 15.42 -19.10
N ARG A 187 -12.52 15.65 -17.97
CA ARG A 187 -11.86 15.76 -16.66
C ARG A 187 -11.61 14.36 -16.10
N HIS A 188 -10.39 13.87 -16.28
CA HIS A 188 -9.91 12.61 -15.70
C HIS A 188 -8.80 12.88 -14.70
N ASP A 189 -8.70 12.00 -13.71
CA ASP A 189 -7.54 12.01 -12.82
C ASP A 189 -6.29 11.63 -13.62
N ILE A 190 -5.19 12.36 -13.41
CA ILE A 190 -3.89 12.03 -14.01
C ILE A 190 -3.22 10.90 -13.24
N SER A 191 -3.51 10.76 -11.95
CA SER A 191 -3.06 9.63 -11.15
C SER A 191 -4.13 9.23 -10.15
N ALA A 192 -4.32 7.92 -9.98
CA ALA A 192 -5.24 7.37 -8.98
C ALA A 192 -4.65 7.41 -7.56
N ILE A 193 -3.34 7.67 -7.42
CA ILE A 193 -2.60 7.58 -6.16
C ILE A 193 -3.25 8.36 -5.02
N PRO A 194 -3.58 9.68 -5.16
CA PRO A 194 -4.19 10.44 -4.06
C PRO A 194 -5.47 9.82 -3.51
N ARG A 195 -6.26 9.18 -4.38
CA ARG A 195 -7.54 8.54 -4.01
C ARG A 195 -7.35 7.14 -3.46
N ILE A 196 -6.28 6.44 -3.86
CA ILE A 196 -6.00 5.06 -3.45
C ILE A 196 -5.35 4.99 -2.08
N VAL A 197 -4.55 5.98 -1.68
CA VAL A 197 -3.91 6.03 -0.35
C VAL A 197 -4.89 5.72 0.81
N PRO A 198 -6.02 6.43 0.97
CA PRO A 198 -6.98 6.13 2.04
C PRO A 198 -7.66 4.76 1.87
N VAL A 199 -7.78 4.25 0.64
CA VAL A 199 -8.35 2.92 0.36
C VAL A 199 -7.37 1.83 0.79
N CYS A 200 -6.08 1.97 0.53
CA CYS A 200 -5.05 1.04 1.00
C CYS A 200 -5.05 0.96 2.52
N ALA A 201 -5.05 2.11 3.21
CA ALA A 201 -5.13 2.16 4.67
C ALA A 201 -6.38 1.43 5.19
N ALA A 202 -7.54 1.66 4.55
CA ALA A 202 -8.79 1.03 4.94
C ALA A 202 -8.77 -0.50 4.75
N MET A 203 -8.21 -1.00 3.64
CA MET A 203 -8.09 -2.43 3.38
C MET A 203 -7.15 -3.12 4.39
N VAL A 204 -6.02 -2.49 4.72
CA VAL A 204 -5.12 -3.00 5.78
C VAL A 204 -5.83 -3.03 7.13
N ARG A 205 -6.58 -1.98 7.50
CA ARG A 205 -7.37 -1.96 8.75
C ARG A 205 -8.39 -3.10 8.81
N LEU A 206 -9.08 -3.38 7.71
CA LEU A 206 -10.09 -4.45 7.66
C LEU A 206 -9.45 -5.83 7.90
N VAL A 207 -8.32 -6.11 7.25
CA VAL A 207 -7.58 -7.38 7.44
C VAL A 207 -7.10 -7.52 8.88
N LEU A 208 -6.47 -6.48 9.42
CA LEU A 208 -5.98 -6.52 10.80
C LEU A 208 -7.10 -6.66 11.82
N ALA A 209 -8.24 -6.01 11.60
CA ALA A 209 -9.38 -6.12 12.51
C ALA A 209 -9.95 -7.54 12.49
N ASP A 210 -10.04 -8.19 11.33
CA ASP A 210 -10.45 -9.59 11.21
C ASP A 210 -9.48 -10.51 11.98
N HIS A 211 -8.17 -10.42 11.72
CA HIS A 211 -7.19 -11.25 12.42
C HIS A 211 -7.13 -10.99 13.93
N LEU A 212 -7.28 -9.74 14.37
CA LEU A 212 -7.36 -9.39 15.80
C LEU A 212 -8.57 -10.05 16.47
N LEU A 213 -9.74 -10.01 15.83
CA LEU A 213 -10.95 -10.63 16.36
C LEU A 213 -10.85 -12.16 16.38
N ARG A 214 -10.28 -12.77 15.33
CA ARG A 214 -9.98 -14.22 15.30
C ARG A 214 -9.05 -14.61 16.45
N GLN A 215 -7.97 -13.86 16.67
CA GLN A 215 -7.01 -14.13 17.74
C GLN A 215 -7.65 -14.08 19.13
N ARG A 216 -8.53 -13.10 19.38
CA ARG A 216 -9.27 -12.98 20.65
C ARG A 216 -10.14 -14.20 20.95
N MET A 217 -10.65 -14.89 19.93
CA MET A 217 -11.47 -16.09 20.11
C MET A 217 -10.69 -17.32 20.56
N ILE A 218 -9.38 -17.36 20.30
CA ILE A 218 -8.50 -18.48 20.68
C ILE A 218 -8.12 -18.42 22.18
N GLY A 219 -8.31 -17.27 22.83
CA GLY A 219 -8.15 -17.07 24.28
C GLY A 219 -6.83 -16.41 24.68
N GLU A 220 -6.91 -15.44 25.59
CA GLU A 220 -5.78 -14.65 26.11
C GLU A 220 -4.80 -15.50 26.94
N LYS A 221 -3.56 -15.55 26.50
CA LYS A 221 -2.44 -15.04 27.30
C LYS A 221 -1.63 -14.09 26.42
N ALA A 222 -2.12 -12.85 26.31
CA ALA A 222 -1.36 -11.71 25.81
C ALA A 222 -1.34 -10.65 26.92
#